data_AF-A0A0M9Y9S3-F1
#
_entry.id   AF-A0A0M9Y9S3-F1
#
_cell.length_a   1.000
_cell.length_b   1.000
_cell.length_c   1.000
_cell.angle_alpha   90.00
_cell.angle_beta   90.00
_cell.angle_gamma   90.00
#
_symmetry.space_group_name_H-M   'P 1'
#
loop_
_entity.id
_entity.type
_entity.pdbx_description
1 polymer ?
#
loop_
_entity_poly.entity_id
_entity_poly.type
_entity_poly.pdbx_seq_one_letter_code
_entity_poly.pdbx_strand_id
1 'polypeptide(L)' 'MDTFPGYPAYGDVLRALGEAGCRWEKYEPLTLEGQCAIRVPASDVIFVFTAANGEDPLLCSASVAEHRPHTCG' A
#
# COMPACT_ATOMS: atom_id res chain seq x y z
N MET A 1 -11.32 9.42 6.60
CA MET A 1 -10.72 8.12 6.25
C MET A 1 -11.59 7.55 5.16
N ASP A 2 -11.22 7.77 3.90
CA ASP A 2 -11.93 7.19 2.77
C ASP A 2 -11.50 5.72 2.67
N THR A 3 -12.38 4.83 3.11
CA THR A 3 -12.18 3.39 3.02
C THR A 3 -12.43 2.96 1.57
N PHE A 4 -11.45 2.31 0.93
CA PHE A 4 -11.64 1.74 -0.39
C PHE A 4 -12.79 0.72 -0.36
N PRO A 5 -13.79 0.81 -1.24
CA PRO A 5 -14.90 -0.13 -1.25
C PRO A 5 -14.37 -1.55 -1.53
N GLY A 6 -14.60 -2.46 -0.58
CA GLY A 6 -14.37 -3.90 -0.75
C GLY A 6 -13.11 -4.48 -0.10
N TYR A 7 -12.24 -3.68 0.55
CA TYR A 7 -11.01 -4.16 1.20
C TYR A 7 -10.23 -5.16 0.32
N PRO A 8 -9.72 -4.74 -0.85
CA PRO A 8 -9.08 -5.66 -1.77
C PRO A 8 -7.89 -6.34 -1.08
N ALA A 9 -7.78 -7.66 -1.28
CA ALA A 9 -6.68 -8.42 -0.73
C ALA A 9 -5.38 -8.05 -1.44
N TYR A 10 -4.25 -8.33 -0.80
CA TYR A 10 -2.92 -8.14 -1.37
C TYR A 10 -2.81 -8.72 -2.80
N GLY A 11 -3.31 -9.94 -3.01
CA GLY A 11 -3.30 -10.59 -4.32
C GLY A 11 -4.13 -9.86 -5.40
N ASP A 12 -5.25 -9.24 -5.03
CA ASP A 12 -6.07 -8.47 -5.97
C ASP A 12 -5.36 -7.21 -6.43
N VAL A 13 -4.68 -6.52 -5.52
CA VAL A 13 -3.89 -5.33 -5.86
C VAL A 13 -2.72 -5.71 -6.76
N LEU A 14 -2.01 -6.81 -6.47
CA LEU A 14 -0.91 -7.27 -7.33
C LEU A 14 -1.38 -7.66 -8.73
N ARG A 15 -2.54 -8.32 -8.83
CA ARG A 15 -3.16 -8.66 -10.11
C ARG A 15 -3.51 -7.42 -10.91
N ALA A 16 -4.19 -6.44 -10.30
CA ALA A 16 -4.57 -5.20 -10.96
C ALA A 16 -3.33 -4.41 -11.44
N LEU A 17 -2.27 -4.38 -10.64
CA LEU A 17 -0.99 -3.77 -11.05
C LEU A 17 -0.37 -4.51 -12.24
N GLY A 18 -0.42 -5.85 -12.25
CA GLY A 18 0.03 -6.66 -13.37
C GLY A 18 -0.76 -6.41 -14.65
N GLU A 19 -2.09 -6.35 -14.56
CA GLU A 19 -3.00 -6.05 -15.69
C GLU A 19 -2.78 -4.63 -16.25
N ALA A 20 -2.48 -3.67 -15.37
CA ALA A 20 -2.14 -2.31 -15.75
C ALA A 20 -0.69 -2.16 -16.28
N GLY A 21 0.14 -3.20 -16.21
CA GLY A 21 1.56 -3.14 -16.56
C GLY A 21 2.40 -2.31 -15.58
N CYS A 22 1.88 -2.03 -14.39
CA CYS A 22 2.55 -1.27 -13.35
C CYS A 22 3.53 -2.17 -12.58
N ARG A 23 4.80 -1.80 -12.58
CA ARG A 23 5.81 -2.42 -11.71
C ARG A 23 5.61 -1.93 -10.27
N TRP A 24 5.87 -2.81 -9.32
CA TRP A 24 5.80 -2.52 -7.89
C TRP A 24 7.00 -3.12 -7.17
N GLU A 25 7.30 -2.55 -6.01
CA GLU A 25 8.39 -2.98 -5.13
C GLU A 25 7.91 -3.05 -3.68
N LYS A 26 8.53 -3.89 -2.85
CA LYS A 26 8.25 -3.90 -1.40
C LYS A 26 8.74 -2.60 -0.79
N TYR A 27 7.93 -2.02 0.09
CA TYR A 27 8.25 -0.80 0.81
C TYR A 27 8.48 -1.12 2.28
N GLU A 28 9.73 -1.47 2.61
CA GLU A 28 10.19 -1.86 3.95
C GLU A 28 10.10 -0.78 5.04
N PRO A 29 10.13 0.54 4.76
CA PRO A 29 10.07 1.56 5.82
C PRO A 29 8.77 1.58 6.65
N LEU A 30 7.70 0.89 6.23
CA LEU A 30 6.38 0.87 6.86
C LEU A 30 5.96 -0.53 7.37
N THR A 31 6.91 -1.37 7.79
CA THR A 31 6.57 -2.66 8.41
C THR A 31 6.41 -2.50 9.93
N LEU A 32 5.24 -2.05 10.37
CA LEU A 32 4.76 -2.32 11.74
C LEU A 32 4.35 -3.81 11.83
N GLU A 33 4.41 -4.43 13.00
CA GLU A 33 3.98 -5.83 13.16
C GLU A 33 2.54 -6.01 12.67
N GLY A 34 2.33 -6.91 11.71
CA GLY A 34 1.03 -7.12 11.07
C GLY A 34 0.72 -6.19 9.90
N GLN A 35 1.67 -5.38 9.42
CA GLN A 35 1.51 -4.54 8.25
C GLN A 35 2.59 -4.80 7.19
N CYS A 36 2.21 -4.67 5.92
CA CYS A 36 3.14 -4.67 4.81
C CYS A 36 2.78 -3.57 3.82
N ALA A 37 3.76 -3.08 3.08
CA ALA A 37 3.55 -2.04 2.09
C ALA A 37 4.25 -2.34 0.78
N ILE A 38 3.66 -1.89 -0.32
CA ILE A 38 4.28 -1.86 -1.64
C ILE A 38 4.24 -0.45 -2.20
N ARG A 39 5.21 -0.12 -3.04
CA ARG A 39 5.27 1.14 -3.78
C ARG A 39 5.18 0.86 -5.27
N VAL A 40 4.49 1.74 -5.99
CA VAL A 40 4.48 1.79 -7.46
C VAL A 40 5.36 2.97 -7.89
N PRO A 41 6.60 2.72 -8.35
CA PRO A 41 7.56 3.79 -8.62
C PRO A 41 7.12 4.77 -9.70
N ALA A 42 6.27 4.34 -10.64
CA ALA A 42 5.80 5.18 -11.73
C ALA A 42 4.91 6.35 -11.26
N SER A 43 4.26 6.20 -10.09
CA SER A 43 3.27 7.15 -9.58
C SER A 43 3.53 7.56 -8.12
N ASP A 44 4.61 7.05 -7.51
CA ASP A 44 4.93 7.24 -6.09
C ASP A 44 3.80 6.84 -5.12
N VAL A 45 2.88 5.99 -5.58
CA VAL A 45 1.79 5.48 -4.74
C VAL A 45 2.33 4.38 -3.84
N ILE A 46 2.07 4.52 -2.54
CA ILE A 46 2.32 3.52 -1.51
C ILE A 46 0.97 2.91 -1.13
N PHE A 47 0.87 1.59 -1.23
CA PHE A 47 -0.25 0.81 -0.74
C PHE A 47 0.16 0.13 0.56
N VAL A 48 -0.62 0.31 1.62
CA VAL A 48 -0.40 -0.30 2.92
C VAL A 48 -1.50 -1.32 3.19
N PHE A 49 -1.08 -2.51 3.59
CA PHE A 49 -1.95 -3.62 3.92
C PHE A 49 -1.78 -3.97 5.40
N THR A 50 -2.87 -4.40 6.02
CA THR A 50 -2.84 -4.95 7.38
C THR A 50 -3.28 -6.40 7.31
N ALA A 51 -2.47 -7.28 7.90
CA ALA A 51 -2.76 -8.68 8.14
C ALA A 51 -3.18 -8.83 9.61
N ALA A 52 -4.43 -9.20 9.84
CA ALA A 52 -4.80 -9.79 11.12
C ALA A 52 -4.18 -11.18 11.20
N ASN A 53 -3.75 -11.61 12.39
CA ASN A 53 -2.97 -12.84 12.60
C ASN A 53 -3.55 -14.06 11.86
N GLY A 54 -2.89 -14.47 10.77
CA GLY A 54 -3.25 -15.66 9.98
C GLY A 54 -4.22 -15.42 8.83
N GLU A 55 -4.62 -14.18 8.56
CA GLU A 55 -5.52 -13.81 7.46
C GLU A 55 -4.76 -13.13 6.31
N ASP A 56 -5.37 -13.16 5.11
CA ASP A 56 -4.85 -12.46 3.94
C ASP A 56 -4.74 -10.95 4.20
N PRO A 57 -3.60 -10.30 3.90
CA PRO A 57 -3.46 -8.86 4.12
C PRO A 57 -4.45 -8.07 3.26
N LEU A 58 -5.21 -7.20 3.90
CA LEU A 58 -6.21 -6.36 3.23
C LEU A 58 -5.69 -4.94 3.07
N LEU A 59 -6.03 -4.29 1.96
CA LEU A 59 -5.65 -2.91 1.71
C LEU A 59 -6.30 -1.99 2.75
N CYS A 60 -5.48 -1.24 3.48
CA CYS A 60 -5.93 -0.30 4.51
C CYS A 60 -5.77 1.15 4.07
N SER A 61 -4.74 1.47 3.31
CA SER A 61 -4.55 2.81 2.75
C SER A 61 -3.78 2.77 1.44
N ALA A 62 -4.05 3.76 0.59
CA ALA A 62 -3.24 4.08 -0.57
C ALA A 62 -2.96 5.58 -0.53
N SER A 63 -1.69 5.98 -0.62
CA SER A 63 -1.29 7.38 -0.59
C SER A 63 -0.13 7.62 -1.54
N VAL A 64 -0.11 8.76 -2.20
CA VAL A 64 1.11 9.23 -2.87
C VAL A 64 2.10 9.72 -1.81
N ALA A 65 3.37 9.38 -1.97
CA ALA A 65 4.43 9.96 -1.14
C ALA A 65 4.58 11.44 -1.48
N GLU A 66 3.73 12.30 -0.93
CA GLU A 66 3.96 13.74 -1.00
C GLU A 66 5.14 14.04 -0.10
N HIS A 67 6.32 14.28 -0.68
CA HIS A 67 7.43 14.89 0.06
C HIS A 67 7.06 16.33 0.38
N ARG A 68 6.14 16.53 1.34
CA ARG A 68 5.90 17.83 1.93
C ARG A 68 6.74 17.88 3.21
N PRO A 69 7.84 18.66 3.25
CA PRO A 69 8.53 18.89 4.50
C PRO A 69 7.52 19.51 5.46
N HIS A 70 7.17 18.78 6.51
CA HIS A 70 6.46 19.38 7.62
C HIS A 70 7.51 20.23 8.36
N THR A 71 7.33 21.54 8.39
CA THR A 71 8.08 22.40 9.29
C THR A 71 7.51 22.16 10.68
N CYS A 72 8.05 21.18 11.40
CA CYS A 72 7.84 21.09 12.84
C CYS A 72 8.51 22.32 13.46
N GLY A 73 7.70 23.34 13.76
CA GLY A 73 8.10 24.54 14.48
C GLY A 73 7.67 24.45 15.94
#